data_AF-A0A7C1QR94-F1
#
_entry.id   AF-A0A7C1QR94-F1
#
_cell.length_a   1.000
_cell.length_b   1.000
_cell.length_c   1.000
_cell.angle_alpha   90.00
_cell.angle_beta   90.00
_cell.angle_gamma   90.00
#
_symmetry.space_group_name_H-M   'P 1'
#
loop_
_entity.id
_entity.type
_entity.pdbx_description
1 polymer ?
#
loop_
_entity_poly.entity_id
_entity_poly.type
_entity_poly.pdbx_seq_one_letter_code
_entity_poly.pdbx_strand_id
1 'polypeptide(L)'
;TQAMGASVRQIIFGALLPEALPGIIAGITVTAITLVSYAAMSGVIGGGGLGDLAIRFGYQRFQTDVMVITVALLVIFVQILQMVGDRLVLYFSRK
;
A
#
# COMPACT_ATOMS: atom_id res chain seq x y z
N THR A 1 -13.38 -28.84 8.08
CA THR A 1 -14.01 -28.83 6.75
C THR A 1 -13.82 -30.12 5.95
N GLN A 2 -12.71 -30.85 6.08
CA GLN A 2 -12.56 -32.17 5.43
C GLN A 2 -13.49 -33.27 5.99
N ALA A 3 -13.96 -33.13 7.24
CA ALA A 3 -14.92 -34.06 7.85
C ALA A 3 -16.32 -34.03 7.21
N MET A 4 -16.64 -33.02 6.37
CA MET A 4 -17.95 -32.91 5.70
C MET A 4 -17.97 -33.49 4.28
N GLY A 5 -16.90 -34.18 3.83
CA GLY A 5 -16.86 -34.81 2.50
C GLY A 5 -16.81 -33.84 1.30
N ALA A 6 -16.52 -32.55 1.54
CA ALA A 6 -16.44 -31.55 0.48
C ALA A 6 -15.18 -31.74 -0.39
N SER A 7 -15.33 -31.63 -1.71
CA SER A 7 -14.18 -31.71 -2.62
C SER A 7 -13.20 -30.56 -2.36
N VAL A 8 -11.91 -30.76 -2.66
CA VAL A 8 -10.85 -29.75 -2.45
C VAL A 8 -11.22 -28.40 -3.08
N ARG A 9 -11.87 -28.40 -4.25
CA ARG A 9 -12.34 -27.17 -4.91
C ARG A 9 -13.46 -26.47 -4.13
N GLN A 10 -14.38 -27.21 -3.51
CA GLN A 10 -15.41 -26.61 -2.64
C GLN A 10 -14.82 -26.02 -1.37
N ILE A 11 -13.77 -26.62 -0.80
CA ILE A 11 -13.11 -26.08 0.40
C ILE A 11 -12.36 -24.79 0.06
N ILE A 12 -11.63 -24.77 -1.06
CA ILE A 12 -10.87 -23.60 -1.52
C ILE A 12 -11.82 -22.43 -1.82
N PHE A 13 -12.80 -22.63 -2.70
CA PHE A 13 -13.68 -21.54 -3.13
C PHE A 13 -14.80 -21.21 -2.13
N GLY A 14 -15.23 -22.17 -1.32
CA GLY A 14 -16.38 -22.01 -0.42
C GLY A 14 -16.05 -21.58 1.00
N ALA A 15 -14.82 -21.81 1.47
CA ALA A 15 -14.41 -21.48 2.84
C ALA A 15 -13.12 -20.66 2.89
N LEU A 16 -12.05 -21.16 2.25
CA LEU A 16 -10.74 -20.51 2.33
C LEU A 16 -10.68 -19.16 1.60
N LEU A 17 -11.29 -19.05 0.41
CA LEU A 17 -11.28 -17.79 -0.34
C LEU A 17 -12.04 -16.67 0.38
N PRO A 18 -13.30 -16.88 0.85
CA PRO A 18 -14.02 -15.88 1.63
C PRO A 18 -13.29 -15.49 2.92
N GLU A 19 -12.69 -16.46 3.61
CA GLU A 19 -11.98 -16.24 4.87
C GLU A 19 -10.65 -15.50 4.65
N ALA A 20 -9.98 -15.69 3.51
CA ALA A 20 -8.74 -15.01 3.16
C ALA A 20 -8.95 -13.65 2.46
N LEU A 21 -10.16 -13.32 1.99
CA LEU A 21 -10.45 -12.07 1.26
C LEU A 21 -9.97 -10.81 2.00
N PRO A 22 -10.24 -10.63 3.32
CA PRO A 22 -9.73 -9.47 4.06
C PRO A 22 -8.21 -9.41 4.06
N GLY A 23 -7.54 -10.58 4.19
CA GLY A 23 -6.08 -10.69 4.16
C GLY A 23 -5.48 -10.36 2.77
N ILE A 24 -6.15 -10.78 1.70
CA ILE A 24 -5.73 -10.46 0.33
C ILE A 24 -5.84 -8.96 0.06
N ILE A 25 -6.93 -8.31 0.49
CA ILE A 25 -7.11 -6.87 0.33
C ILE A 25 -6.07 -6.08 1.14
N ALA A 26 -5.76 -6.52 2.35
CA ALA A 26 -4.68 -5.94 3.15
C ALA A 26 -3.33 -6.08 2.43
N GLY A 27 -3.03 -7.26 1.89
CA GLY A 27 -1.81 -7.51 1.13
C GLY A 27 -1.70 -6.64 -0.14
N ILE A 28 -2.80 -6.44 -0.85
CA ILE A 28 -2.86 -5.53 -2.01
C ILE A 28 -2.57 -4.08 -1.58
N THR A 29 -3.17 -3.64 -0.47
CA THR A 29 -2.95 -2.29 0.06
C THR A 29 -1.47 -2.07 0.38
N VAL A 30 -0.85 -3.00 1.10
CA VAL A 30 0.58 -2.92 1.45
C VAL A 30 1.43 -2.92 0.18
N THR A 31 1.11 -3.77 -0.80
CA THR A 31 1.85 -3.80 -2.08
C THR A 31 1.71 -2.50 -2.86
N ALA A 32 0.55 -1.85 -2.84
CA ALA A 32 0.38 -0.53 -3.45
C ALA A 32 1.25 0.54 -2.73
N ILE A 33 1.32 0.50 -1.41
CA ILE A 33 2.18 1.39 -0.61
C ILE A 33 3.66 1.16 -0.91
N THR A 34 4.11 -0.10 -1.06
CA THR A 34 5.50 -0.38 -1.42
C THR A 34 5.83 0.10 -2.83
N LEU A 35 4.91 -0.01 -3.79
CA LEU A 35 5.09 0.56 -5.14
C LEU A 35 5.24 2.08 -5.11
N VAL A 36 4.45 2.78 -4.29
CA VAL A 36 4.58 4.24 -4.10
C VAL A 36 5.96 4.58 -3.51
N SER A 37 6.43 3.78 -2.56
CA SER A 37 7.76 3.96 -1.95
C SER A 37 8.88 3.75 -2.99
N TYR A 38 8.75 2.75 -3.87
CA TYR A 38 9.67 2.56 -4.99
C TYR A 38 9.62 3.70 -6.00
N ALA A 39 8.43 4.22 -6.31
CA ALA A 39 8.27 5.38 -7.18
C ALA A 39 8.94 6.63 -6.59
N ALA A 40 8.82 6.87 -5.29
CA ALA A 40 9.54 7.94 -4.61
C ALA A 40 11.06 7.74 -4.69
N MET A 41 11.55 6.52 -4.49
CA MET A 41 12.98 6.20 -4.61
C MET A 41 13.51 6.33 -6.04
N SER A 42 12.65 6.16 -7.07
CA SER A 42 13.00 6.40 -8.47
C SER A 42 13.47 7.84 -8.74
N GLY A 43 13.05 8.79 -7.90
CA GLY A 43 13.52 10.18 -7.95
C GLY A 43 15.05 10.30 -7.76
N VAL A 44 15.69 9.37 -7.04
CA VAL A 44 17.16 9.33 -6.88
C VAL A 44 17.85 9.07 -8.22
N ILE A 45 17.23 8.24 -9.07
CA ILE A 45 17.77 7.75 -10.34
C ILE A 45 17.33 8.65 -11.51
N GLY A 46 16.65 9.78 -11.23
CA GLY A 46 16.16 10.70 -12.25
C GLY A 46 14.84 10.28 -12.91
N GLY A 47 14.09 9.34 -12.31
CA GLY A 47 12.76 8.92 -12.78
C GLY A 47 11.65 9.97 -12.61
N GLY A 48 11.95 11.11 -11.98
CA GLY A 48 10.98 12.19 -11.70
C GLY A 48 10.08 11.93 -10.49
N GLY A 49 9.08 12.79 -10.29
CA GLY A 49 8.07 12.66 -9.22
C GLY A 49 8.41 13.39 -7.92
N LEU A 50 7.62 13.13 -6.87
CA LEU A 50 7.75 13.80 -5.56
C LEU A 50 9.10 13.54 -4.87
N GLY A 51 9.71 12.37 -5.13
CA GLY A 51 11.05 12.05 -4.62
C GLY A 51 12.18 12.83 -5.29
N ASP A 52 12.05 13.17 -6.57
CA ASP A 52 13.02 14.01 -7.28
C ASP A 52 13.02 15.44 -6.72
N LEU A 53 11.83 15.97 -6.40
CA LEU A 53 11.69 17.28 -5.74
C LEU A 53 12.36 17.30 -4.35
N ALA A 54 12.17 16.24 -3.56
CA ALA A 54 12.78 16.12 -2.24
C ALA A 54 14.32 16.06 -2.32
N ILE A 55 14.87 15.34 -3.30
CA ILE A 55 16.32 15.18 -3.46
C ILE A 55 16.96 16.43 -4.06
N ARG A 56 16.39 16.98 -5.14
CA ARG A 56 16.97 18.14 -5.83
C ARG A 56 16.85 19.43 -5.04
N PHE A 57 15.67 19.72 -4.49
CA PHE A 57 15.43 20.97 -3.78
C PHE A 57 15.70 20.84 -2.29
N GLY A 58 15.32 19.73 -1.66
CA GLY A 58 15.57 19.51 -0.24
C GLY A 58 17.03 19.19 0.06
N TYR A 59 17.55 18.10 -0.51
CA TYR A 59 18.87 17.58 -0.15
C TYR A 59 20.02 18.31 -0.88
N GLN A 60 19.96 18.44 -2.20
CA GLN A 60 21.07 19.02 -2.99
C GLN A 60 21.20 20.54 -2.84
N ARG A 61 20.09 21.26 -2.61
CA ARG A 61 20.10 22.71 -2.36
C ARG A 61 20.07 23.09 -0.87
N PHE A 62 20.10 22.11 0.04
CA PHE A 62 20.01 22.33 1.49
C PHE A 62 18.79 23.17 1.95
N GLN A 63 17.69 23.19 1.17
CA GLN A 63 16.47 23.88 1.57
C GLN A 63 15.64 22.96 2.46
N THR A 64 15.92 22.99 3.76
CA THR A 64 15.25 22.14 4.77
C THR A 64 13.72 22.29 4.73
N ASP A 65 13.21 23.48 4.44
CA ASP A 65 11.77 23.73 4.31
C ASP A 65 11.12 22.86 3.23
N VAL A 66 11.74 22.80 2.04
CA VAL A 66 11.23 22.02 0.90
C VAL A 66 11.33 20.52 1.19
N MET A 67 12.38 20.10 1.89
CA MET A 67 12.57 18.72 2.33
C MET A 67 11.44 18.28 3.26
N VAL A 68 11.13 19.10 4.28
CA VAL A 68 10.08 18.79 5.25
C VAL A 68 8.70 18.77 4.57
N ILE A 69 8.41 19.71 3.69
CA ILE A 69 7.13 19.77 2.97
C ILE A 69 6.93 18.54 2.08
N THR A 70 7.97 18.14 1.33
CA THR A 70 7.87 16.96 0.44
C THR A 70 7.75 15.64 1.21
N VAL A 71 8.48 15.49 2.32
CA VAL A 71 8.33 14.32 3.21
C VAL A 71 6.94 14.29 3.84
N ALA A 72 6.43 15.42 4.35
CA ALA A 72 5.09 15.50 4.91
C ALA A 72 4.01 15.13 3.87
N LEU A 73 4.14 15.61 2.63
CA LEU A 73 3.26 15.26 1.51
C LEU A 73 3.25 13.75 1.23
N LEU A 74 4.43 13.11 1.18
CA LEU A 74 4.54 11.66 0.98
C LEU A 74 3.90 10.88 2.14
N VAL A 75 4.13 11.30 3.38
CA VAL A 75 3.54 10.67 4.57
C VAL A 75 2.02 10.77 4.54
N ILE A 76 1.47 11.96 4.23
CA ILE A 76 0.02 12.17 4.10
C ILE A 76 -0.55 11.30 2.99
N PHE A 77 0.13 11.22 1.84
CA PHE A 77 -0.32 10.40 0.71
C PHE A 77 -0.37 8.91 1.06
N VAL A 78 0.70 8.38 1.68
CA VAL A 78 0.74 6.99 2.16
C VAL A 78 -0.34 6.74 3.20
N GLN A 79 -0.58 7.70 4.11
CA GLN A 79 -1.65 7.59 5.11
C GLN A 79 -3.04 7.52 4.50
N ILE A 80 -3.34 8.32 3.48
CA ILE A 80 -4.62 8.25 2.77
C ILE A 80 -4.80 6.86 2.16
N LEU A 81 -3.74 6.32 1.55
CA LEU A 81 -3.76 5.00 0.92
C LEU A 81 -3.98 3.88 1.94
N GLN A 82 -3.30 3.96 3.09
CA GLN A 82 -3.48 3.06 4.22
C GLN A 82 -4.93 3.13 4.76
N MET A 83 -5.45 4.34 5.00
CA MET A 83 -6.80 4.53 5.54
C MET A 83 -7.89 4.01 4.61
N VAL A 84 -7.72 4.16 3.30
CA VAL A 84 -8.62 3.59 2.29
C VAL A 84 -8.52 2.06 2.29
N GLY A 85 -7.32 1.50 2.33
CA GLY A 85 -7.11 0.05 2.38
C GLY A 85 -7.70 -0.57 3.64
N ASP A 86 -7.45 0.01 4.81
CA ASP A 86 -7.97 -0.47 6.09
C ASP A 86 -9.51 -0.40 6.12
N ARG A 87 -10.11 0.67 5.56
CA ARG A 87 -11.57 0.74 5.38
C ARG A 87 -12.11 -0.35 4.46
N LEU A 88 -11.43 -0.66 3.37
CA LEU A 88 -11.81 -1.75 2.47
C LEU A 88 -11.72 -3.09 3.18
N VAL A 89 -10.65 -3.35 3.93
CA VAL A 89 -10.49 -4.57 4.73
C VAL A 89 -11.63 -4.72 5.74
N LEU A 90 -11.97 -3.66 6.47
CA LEU A 90 -13.08 -3.67 7.43
C LEU A 90 -14.45 -3.89 6.78
N TYR A 91 -14.67 -3.32 5.60
CA TYR A 91 -15.92 -3.52 4.85
C TYR A 91 -16.09 -4.98 4.42
N PHE A 92 -15.03 -5.62 3.91
CA PHE A 92 -15.07 -7.02 3.51
C PHE A 92 -15.00 -7.99 4.68
N SER A 93 -14.38 -7.62 5.81
CA SER A 93 -14.36 -8.43 7.03
C SER A 93 -15.72 -8.51 7.74
N ARG A 94 -16.65 -7.58 7.45
CA ARG A 94 -18.00 -7.55 8.03
C ARG A 94 -19.04 -8.33 7.22
N LYS A 95 -18.66 -8.95 6.10
CA LYS A 95 -19.55 -9.68 5.20
C LYS A 95 -19.14 -11.15 5.13
#